data_AF-A0A063BV19-F1
#
_entry.id   AF-A0A063BV19-F1
#
_cell.length_a   1.000
_cell.length_b   1.000
_cell.length_c   1.000
_cell.angle_alpha   90.00
_cell.angle_beta   90.00
_cell.angle_gamma   90.00
#
_symmetry.space_group_name_H-M   'P 1'
#
loop_
_entity.id
_entity.type
_entity.pdbx_description
1 polymer ?
#
loop_
_entity_poly.entity_id
_entity_poly.type
_entity_poly.pdbx_seq_one_letter_code
_entity_poly.pdbx_strand_id
1 'polypeptide(L)'
;MKIIWHFMVNTCSSFSVQGGNSRPVDDVMRIVVMKHAFGVQFLFKSVMALSCLHAKDSIGDDLGDPRRQSYYESGTFSEYQRAIEAADPRTFGALLANSLVITALSSRNFREKESPDLFILQWILVWRGIGVILHRIRRDALPNTGLAQLFYRPSLDLKAAFRHIPPHLWHMVESTLPGDEDFLYKATYLRCLHYLGTLYHNLRLRGFGAVMNLRIITWFTYLPAPMIDLFRKRQERALVILAHYCVFLKLVRNVWWLRGVGDRSLRDLCGYLGPEWHGAVEIPFKALFTDDPLTLARLVLNEPLWTSRRSHNDEWDEYEERETRQLSLVDDEGRRVRYEGNIGIMVLEKPSEPNEQPIWNAMENPE
;
A
#
# COMPACT_ATOMS: atom_id res chain seq x y z
N MET A 1 -17.03 17.50 -18.73
CA MET A 1 -15.89 18.45 -18.79
C MET A 1 -15.36 18.87 -17.42
N LYS A 2 -16.15 19.45 -16.50
CA LYS A 2 -15.63 19.88 -15.17
C LYS A 2 -14.91 18.78 -14.37
N ILE A 3 -15.46 17.56 -14.34
CA ILE A 3 -14.85 16.42 -13.62
C ILE A 3 -13.52 16.02 -14.27
N ILE A 4 -13.47 15.90 -15.60
CA ILE A 4 -12.22 15.63 -16.33
C ILE A 4 -11.19 16.71 -16.03
N TRP A 5 -11.57 17.99 -16.05
CA TRP A 5 -10.66 19.08 -15.71
C TRP A 5 -10.13 18.97 -14.28
N HIS A 6 -11.01 18.67 -13.30
CA HIS A 6 -10.59 18.43 -11.92
C HIS A 6 -9.64 17.24 -11.80
N PHE A 7 -9.82 16.20 -12.62
CA PHE A 7 -8.86 15.10 -12.69
C PHE A 7 -7.49 15.58 -13.19
N MET A 8 -7.47 16.27 -14.32
CA MET A 8 -6.24 16.70 -14.98
C MET A 8 -5.41 17.69 -14.15
N VAL A 9 -6.07 18.50 -13.33
CA VAL A 9 -5.41 19.55 -12.53
C VAL A 9 -5.12 19.08 -11.10
N ASN A 10 -6.08 18.39 -10.47
CA ASN A 10 -6.01 18.10 -9.04
C ASN A 10 -5.90 16.60 -8.75
N THR A 11 -6.78 15.76 -9.33
CA THR A 11 -6.84 14.34 -8.93
C THR A 11 -5.65 13.52 -9.47
N CYS A 12 -4.99 13.96 -10.53
CA CYS A 12 -3.82 13.27 -11.08
C CYS A 12 -2.66 13.13 -10.07
N SER A 13 -2.60 13.98 -9.04
CA SER A 13 -1.59 13.89 -7.97
C SER A 13 -1.94 12.89 -6.86
N SER A 14 -3.09 12.20 -6.94
CA SER A 14 -3.56 11.31 -5.87
C SER A 14 -2.60 10.16 -5.51
N PHE A 15 -1.71 9.77 -6.42
CA PHE A 15 -0.74 8.70 -6.22
C PHE A 15 0.69 9.20 -6.01
N SER A 16 0.88 10.52 -5.95
CA SER A 16 2.20 11.11 -5.79
C SER A 16 2.58 11.21 -4.32
N VAL A 17 3.74 10.64 -4.00
CA VAL A 17 4.42 10.87 -2.72
C VAL A 17 5.53 11.93 -2.85
N GLN A 18 5.89 12.30 -4.09
CA GLN A 18 6.97 13.23 -4.41
C GLN A 18 6.49 14.68 -4.33
N GLY A 19 7.31 15.53 -3.71
CA GLY A 19 7.25 16.98 -3.78
C GLY A 19 8.16 17.52 -4.88
N GLY A 20 8.36 18.85 -4.88
CA GLY A 20 9.22 19.52 -5.85
C GLY A 20 8.60 19.80 -7.22
N ASN A 21 9.44 20.27 -8.14
CA ASN A 21 9.05 20.74 -9.48
C ASN A 21 8.83 19.59 -10.49
N SER A 22 9.51 18.46 -10.31
CA SER A 22 9.34 17.28 -11.17
C SER A 22 8.38 16.30 -10.48
N ARG A 23 7.24 16.02 -11.12
CA ARG A 23 6.22 15.11 -10.60
C ARG A 23 5.87 14.05 -11.66
N PRO A 24 6.78 13.10 -11.93
CA PRO A 24 6.59 12.13 -13.02
C PRO A 24 5.34 11.27 -12.83
N VAL A 25 4.95 10.97 -11.58
CA VAL A 25 3.71 10.25 -11.28
C VAL A 25 2.46 11.07 -11.66
N ASP A 26 2.46 12.38 -11.42
CA ASP A 26 1.37 13.27 -11.85
C ASP A 26 1.22 13.21 -13.38
N ASP A 27 2.33 13.24 -14.11
CA ASP A 27 2.33 13.19 -15.58
C ASP A 27 1.85 11.84 -16.10
N VAL A 28 2.25 10.73 -15.48
CA VAL A 28 1.74 9.39 -15.83
C VAL A 28 0.24 9.30 -15.60
N MET A 29 -0.27 9.81 -14.47
CA MET A 29 -1.71 9.84 -14.19
C MET A 29 -2.46 10.76 -15.16
N ARG A 30 -1.93 11.95 -15.43
CA ARG A 30 -2.55 12.96 -16.28
C ARG A 30 -2.59 12.54 -17.75
N ILE A 31 -1.50 11.95 -18.25
CA ILE A 31 -1.32 11.68 -19.68
C ILE A 31 -1.57 10.20 -19.99
N VAL A 32 -0.81 9.30 -19.36
CA VAL A 32 -0.80 7.87 -19.73
C VAL A 32 -2.07 7.17 -19.26
N VAL A 33 -2.48 7.37 -18.00
CA VAL A 33 -3.71 6.78 -17.47
C VAL A 33 -4.94 7.31 -18.23
N MET A 34 -5.00 8.61 -18.52
CA MET A 34 -6.11 9.16 -19.31
C MET A 34 -6.14 8.64 -20.75
N LYS A 35 -4.97 8.43 -21.38
CA LYS A 35 -4.91 7.80 -22.70
C LYS A 35 -5.52 6.40 -22.69
N HIS A 36 -5.20 5.59 -21.68
CA HIS A 36 -5.83 4.28 -21.48
C HIS A 36 -7.33 4.41 -21.18
N ALA A 37 -7.72 5.39 -20.34
CA ALA A 37 -9.10 5.62 -19.94
C ALA A 37 -9.99 5.95 -21.15
N PHE A 38 -9.53 6.79 -22.08
CA PHE A 38 -10.31 7.07 -23.30
C PHE A 38 -10.50 5.85 -24.20
N GLY A 39 -9.67 4.80 -24.05
CA GLY A 39 -9.79 3.57 -24.82
C GLY A 39 -10.82 2.56 -24.27
N VAL A 40 -11.17 2.61 -22.98
CA VAL A 40 -12.08 1.64 -22.35
C VAL A 40 -12.98 2.27 -21.28
N GLN A 41 -14.26 1.87 -21.26
CA GLN A 41 -15.25 2.49 -20.37
C GLN A 41 -14.98 2.26 -18.88
N PHE A 42 -14.57 1.06 -18.47
CA PHE A 42 -14.40 0.76 -17.05
C PHE A 42 -13.37 1.68 -16.37
N LEU A 43 -12.22 1.90 -17.01
CA LEU A 43 -11.19 2.78 -16.45
C LEU A 43 -11.64 4.24 -16.48
N PHE A 44 -12.27 4.68 -17.57
CA PHE A 44 -12.81 6.04 -17.65
C PHE A 44 -13.77 6.33 -16.51
N LYS A 45 -14.74 5.43 -16.31
CA LYS A 45 -15.72 5.51 -15.22
C LYS A 45 -15.04 5.55 -13.85
N SER A 46 -14.11 4.64 -13.56
CA SER A 46 -13.36 4.66 -12.30
C SER A 46 -12.55 5.94 -12.08
N VAL A 47 -11.90 6.48 -13.12
CA VAL A 47 -11.15 7.74 -13.02
C VAL A 47 -12.08 8.92 -12.74
N MET A 48 -13.25 8.96 -13.39
CA MET A 48 -14.27 9.99 -13.13
C MET A 48 -14.83 9.88 -11.71
N ALA A 49 -15.12 8.66 -11.23
CA ALA A 49 -15.56 8.42 -9.86
C ALA A 49 -14.49 8.89 -8.84
N LEU A 50 -13.21 8.59 -9.08
CA LEU A 50 -12.11 9.02 -8.22
C LEU A 50 -12.01 10.55 -8.19
N SER A 51 -12.17 11.19 -9.35
CA SER A 51 -12.18 12.65 -9.45
C SER A 51 -13.38 13.28 -8.74
N CYS A 52 -14.56 12.66 -8.76
CA CYS A 52 -15.70 13.11 -7.97
C CYS A 52 -15.43 12.99 -6.48
N LEU A 53 -14.90 11.84 -6.04
CA LEU A 53 -14.57 11.60 -4.64
C LEU A 53 -13.51 12.59 -4.12
N HIS A 54 -12.46 12.82 -4.90
CA HIS A 54 -11.41 13.79 -4.57
C HIS A 54 -11.93 15.23 -4.54
N ALA A 55 -12.80 15.61 -5.49
CA ALA A 55 -13.42 16.93 -5.51
C ALA A 55 -14.25 17.19 -4.24
N LYS A 56 -15.04 16.20 -3.82
CA LYS A 56 -15.83 16.27 -2.58
C LYS A 56 -14.95 16.48 -1.36
N ASP A 57 -13.80 15.78 -1.29
CA ASP A 57 -12.85 15.92 -0.17
C ASP A 57 -12.10 17.26 -0.19
N SER A 58 -11.72 17.77 -1.37
CA SER A 58 -10.82 18.92 -1.51
C SER A 58 -11.52 20.28 -1.64
N ILE A 59 -12.68 20.32 -2.31
CA ILE A 59 -13.40 21.57 -2.67
C ILE A 59 -14.80 21.56 -2.05
N GLY A 60 -15.21 20.46 -1.41
CA GLY A 60 -16.58 20.26 -0.93
C GLY A 60 -17.53 19.86 -2.05
N ASP A 61 -18.83 19.95 -1.78
CA ASP A 61 -19.88 19.50 -2.70
C ASP A 61 -20.09 20.43 -3.92
N ASP A 62 -19.28 21.48 -4.11
CA ASP A 62 -19.43 22.47 -5.20
C ASP A 62 -19.14 21.91 -6.62
N LEU A 63 -18.37 20.82 -6.72
CA LEU A 63 -18.24 20.01 -7.95
C LEU A 63 -19.23 18.83 -7.98
N GLY A 64 -19.99 18.68 -6.89
CA GLY A 64 -20.71 17.50 -6.44
C GLY A 64 -22.16 17.45 -6.92
N ASP A 65 -22.42 16.40 -7.69
CA ASP A 65 -23.72 15.74 -7.64
C ASP A 65 -23.40 14.30 -7.19
N PRO A 66 -23.78 13.87 -5.98
CA PRO A 66 -23.59 12.50 -5.53
C PRO A 66 -24.10 11.46 -6.55
N ARG A 67 -25.13 11.80 -7.32
CA ARG A 67 -25.66 10.94 -8.40
C ARG A 67 -24.65 10.74 -9.52
N ARG A 68 -23.77 11.71 -9.81
CA ARG A 68 -22.70 11.56 -10.80
C ARG A 68 -21.65 10.56 -10.33
N GLN A 69 -21.28 10.60 -9.05
CA GLN A 69 -20.36 9.59 -8.51
C GLN A 69 -20.98 8.20 -8.62
N SER A 70 -22.22 8.02 -8.15
CA SER A 70 -22.94 6.74 -8.27
C SER A 70 -23.08 6.28 -9.73
N TYR A 71 -23.32 7.21 -10.66
CA TYR A 71 -23.37 6.91 -12.09
C TYR A 71 -22.04 6.35 -12.61
N TYR A 72 -20.90 6.94 -12.26
CA TYR A 72 -19.58 6.45 -12.68
C TYR A 72 -19.15 5.17 -11.95
N GLU A 73 -19.70 4.86 -10.79
CA GLU A 73 -19.44 3.59 -10.11
C GLU A 73 -20.32 2.45 -10.66
N SER A 74 -21.47 2.78 -11.25
CA SER A 74 -22.44 1.81 -11.73
C SER A 74 -21.92 0.96 -12.90
N GLY A 75 -21.97 -0.36 -12.73
CA GLY A 75 -21.63 -1.34 -13.78
C GLY A 75 -20.13 -1.50 -14.07
N THR A 76 -19.27 -0.68 -13.46
CA THR A 76 -17.82 -0.66 -13.72
C THR A 76 -17.15 -1.97 -13.31
N PHE A 77 -17.59 -2.61 -12.22
CA PHE A 77 -17.01 -3.86 -11.74
C PHE A 77 -17.21 -5.04 -12.72
N SER A 78 -18.41 -5.19 -13.28
CA SER A 78 -18.71 -6.28 -14.23
C SER A 78 -17.95 -6.13 -15.55
N GLU A 79 -17.84 -4.90 -16.08
CA GLU A 79 -17.00 -4.62 -17.26
C GLU A 79 -15.53 -4.92 -16.97
N TYR A 80 -15.03 -4.50 -15.81
CA TYR A 80 -13.65 -4.73 -15.41
C TYR A 80 -13.32 -6.21 -15.24
N GLN A 81 -14.19 -6.98 -14.59
CA GLN A 81 -14.00 -8.42 -14.41
C GLN A 81 -13.94 -9.15 -15.75
N ARG A 82 -14.85 -8.85 -16.69
CA ARG A 82 -14.82 -9.43 -18.04
C ARG A 82 -13.52 -9.10 -18.78
N ALA A 83 -13.00 -7.88 -18.62
CA ALA A 83 -11.73 -7.48 -19.22
C ALA A 83 -10.53 -8.25 -18.62
N ILE A 84 -10.53 -8.50 -17.30
CA ILE A 84 -9.51 -9.32 -16.63
C ILE A 84 -9.54 -10.76 -17.17
N GLU A 85 -10.73 -11.35 -17.31
CA GLU A 85 -10.92 -12.70 -17.82
C GLU A 85 -10.43 -12.82 -19.27
N ALA A 86 -10.82 -11.86 -20.13
CA ALA A 86 -10.41 -11.81 -21.53
C ALA A 86 -8.90 -11.67 -21.72
N ALA A 87 -8.21 -10.99 -20.80
CA ALA A 87 -6.75 -10.81 -20.81
C ALA A 87 -6.20 -10.31 -22.17
N ASP A 88 -6.91 -9.38 -22.80
CA ASP A 88 -6.49 -8.76 -24.06
C ASP A 88 -5.28 -7.84 -23.83
N PRO A 89 -4.12 -8.06 -24.48
CA PRO A 89 -2.93 -7.22 -24.35
C PRO A 89 -3.17 -5.72 -24.57
N ARG A 90 -4.15 -5.37 -25.40
CA ARG A 90 -4.53 -3.96 -25.65
C ARG A 90 -5.13 -3.28 -24.43
N THR A 91 -5.64 -4.05 -23.48
CA THR A 91 -6.28 -3.53 -22.26
C THR A 91 -5.38 -3.61 -21.03
N PHE A 92 -4.18 -4.19 -21.11
CA PHE A 92 -3.30 -4.39 -19.96
C PHE A 92 -2.99 -3.11 -19.19
N GLY A 93 -2.66 -2.01 -19.89
CA GLY A 93 -2.45 -0.73 -19.25
C GLY A 93 -3.70 -0.23 -18.52
N ALA A 94 -4.88 -0.39 -19.14
CA ALA A 94 -6.12 -0.01 -18.50
C ALA A 94 -6.45 -0.86 -17.27
N LEU A 95 -6.20 -2.18 -17.33
CA LEU A 95 -6.39 -3.09 -16.20
C LEU A 95 -5.52 -2.69 -15.00
N LEU A 96 -4.23 -2.43 -15.24
CA LEU A 96 -3.29 -1.99 -14.21
C LEU A 96 -3.70 -0.66 -13.57
N ALA A 97 -3.97 0.36 -14.39
CA ALA A 97 -4.38 1.66 -13.90
C ALA A 97 -5.68 1.57 -13.08
N ASN A 98 -6.64 0.76 -13.55
CA ASN A 98 -7.92 0.61 -12.85
C ASN A 98 -7.76 -0.05 -11.48
N SER A 99 -6.82 -0.98 -11.32
CA SER A 99 -6.52 -1.61 -10.03
C SER A 99 -6.08 -0.59 -8.97
N LEU A 100 -5.25 0.38 -9.35
CA LEU A 100 -4.79 1.45 -8.46
C LEU A 100 -5.92 2.43 -8.14
N VAL A 101 -6.71 2.81 -9.16
CA VAL A 101 -7.85 3.72 -9.00
C VAL A 101 -8.91 3.13 -8.08
N ILE A 102 -9.25 1.84 -8.23
CA ILE A 102 -10.20 1.14 -7.34
C ILE A 102 -9.65 1.07 -5.91
N THR A 103 -8.33 0.88 -5.74
CA THR A 103 -7.70 0.86 -4.41
C THR A 103 -7.91 2.20 -3.68
N ALA A 104 -7.68 3.32 -4.37
CA ALA A 104 -7.91 4.66 -3.81
C ALA A 104 -9.41 4.94 -3.59
N LEU A 105 -10.27 4.59 -4.55
CA LEU A 105 -11.73 4.77 -4.46
C LEU A 105 -12.35 4.03 -3.27
N SER A 106 -11.96 2.76 -3.08
CA SER A 106 -12.50 1.90 -2.02
C SER A 106 -12.11 2.38 -0.62
N SER A 107 -11.14 3.29 -0.49
CA SER A 107 -10.78 3.86 0.81
C SER A 107 -11.92 4.68 1.44
N ARG A 108 -12.89 5.15 0.65
CA ARG A 108 -14.05 5.90 1.16
C ARG A 108 -14.78 5.15 2.28
N ASN A 109 -14.81 3.83 2.21
CA ASN A 109 -15.49 2.96 3.18
C ASN A 109 -14.91 3.12 4.61
N PHE A 110 -13.64 3.52 4.76
CA PHE A 110 -13.09 3.82 6.10
C PHE A 110 -13.71 5.06 6.75
N ARG A 111 -14.38 5.91 5.97
CA ARG A 111 -15.01 7.17 6.40
C ARG A 111 -16.54 7.08 6.45
N GLU A 112 -17.12 6.01 5.91
CA GLU A 112 -18.55 5.75 5.92
C GLU A 112 -18.93 4.99 7.19
N LYS A 113 -20.05 5.37 7.81
CA LYS A 113 -20.50 4.76 9.07
C LYS A 113 -21.10 3.37 8.84
N GLU A 114 -21.72 3.19 7.69
CA GLU A 114 -22.42 2.00 7.25
C GLU A 114 -21.46 0.91 6.76
N SER A 115 -20.18 1.24 6.57
CA SER A 115 -19.16 0.28 6.18
C SER A 115 -18.90 -0.74 7.29
N PRO A 116 -18.68 -2.02 6.93
CA PRO A 116 -18.49 -3.09 7.89
C PRO A 116 -17.24 -2.84 8.74
N ASP A 117 -17.29 -3.25 10.00
CA ASP A 117 -16.11 -3.24 10.87
C ASP A 117 -15.00 -4.13 10.28
N LEU A 118 -13.76 -3.78 10.63
CA LEU A 118 -12.56 -4.44 10.11
C LEU A 118 -12.48 -4.37 8.58
N PHE A 119 -12.97 -3.28 7.97
CA PHE A 119 -12.90 -3.06 6.51
C PHE A 119 -11.47 -3.16 5.96
N ILE A 120 -10.46 -2.90 6.81
CA ILE A 120 -9.04 -3.13 6.51
C ILE A 120 -8.77 -4.53 5.95
N LEU A 121 -9.46 -5.56 6.44
CA LEU A 121 -9.29 -6.94 5.97
C LEU A 121 -9.80 -7.13 4.54
N GLN A 122 -10.87 -6.43 4.16
CA GLN A 122 -11.38 -6.44 2.78
C GLN A 122 -10.48 -5.61 1.86
N TRP A 123 -9.99 -4.47 2.36
CA TRP A 123 -9.15 -3.57 1.59
C TRP A 123 -7.79 -4.20 1.26
N ILE A 124 -7.24 -5.03 2.14
CA ILE A 124 -6.05 -5.87 1.85
C ILE A 124 -6.26 -6.75 0.61
N LEU A 125 -7.47 -7.28 0.39
CA LEU A 125 -7.78 -8.09 -0.79
C LEU A 125 -7.80 -7.25 -2.07
N VAL A 126 -8.24 -5.99 -1.98
CA VAL A 126 -8.18 -5.04 -3.10
C VAL A 126 -6.73 -4.81 -3.52
N TRP A 127 -5.83 -4.57 -2.53
CA TRP A 127 -4.39 -4.46 -2.78
C TRP A 127 -3.81 -5.74 -3.39
N ARG A 128 -4.21 -6.93 -2.89
CA ARG A 128 -3.76 -8.21 -3.44
C ARG A 128 -4.19 -8.41 -4.89
N GLY A 129 -5.36 -7.89 -5.27
CA GLY A 129 -5.86 -7.88 -6.65
C GLY A 129 -4.89 -7.24 -7.65
N ILE A 130 -4.12 -6.22 -7.23
CA ILE A 130 -3.09 -5.59 -8.07
C ILE A 130 -2.02 -6.61 -8.48
N GLY A 131 -1.55 -7.43 -7.53
CA GLY A 131 -0.56 -8.48 -7.78
C GLY A 131 -1.08 -9.58 -8.72
N VAL A 132 -2.35 -9.96 -8.56
CA VAL A 132 -3.03 -10.92 -9.45
C VAL A 132 -3.11 -10.39 -10.88
N ILE A 133 -3.44 -9.11 -11.06
CA ILE A 133 -3.48 -8.48 -12.39
C ILE A 133 -2.09 -8.43 -13.01
N LEU A 134 -1.07 -7.98 -12.26
CA LEU A 134 0.33 -7.98 -12.71
C LEU A 134 0.81 -9.37 -13.15
N HIS A 135 0.38 -10.43 -12.45
CA HIS A 135 0.65 -11.80 -12.86
C HIS A 135 -0.11 -12.17 -14.15
N ARG A 136 -1.41 -11.86 -14.23
CA ARG A 136 -2.27 -12.17 -15.38
C ARG A 136 -1.82 -11.51 -16.69
N ILE A 137 -1.41 -10.24 -16.65
CA ILE A 137 -0.95 -9.52 -17.84
C ILE A 137 0.48 -9.86 -18.25
N ARG A 138 1.18 -10.65 -17.41
CA ARG A 138 2.61 -10.91 -17.43
C ARG A 138 3.46 -9.65 -17.19
N ARG A 139 4.39 -9.73 -16.24
CA ARG A 139 5.18 -8.57 -15.76
C ARG A 139 6.07 -7.96 -16.84
N ASP A 140 6.46 -8.72 -17.85
CA ASP A 140 7.23 -8.28 -19.02
C ASP A 140 6.45 -7.33 -19.94
N ALA A 141 5.12 -7.34 -19.88
CA ALA A 141 4.29 -6.39 -20.63
C ALA A 141 4.24 -4.99 -19.97
N LEU A 142 4.61 -4.86 -18.70
CA LEU A 142 4.50 -3.61 -17.93
C LEU A 142 5.21 -2.41 -18.59
N PRO A 143 6.46 -2.51 -19.09
CA PRO A 143 7.14 -1.38 -19.73
C PRO A 143 6.35 -0.82 -20.92
N ASN A 144 5.69 -1.69 -21.70
CA ASN A 144 4.93 -1.30 -22.89
C ASN A 144 3.62 -0.56 -22.56
N THR A 145 3.16 -0.63 -21.31
CA THR A 145 1.95 0.10 -20.89
C THR A 145 2.21 1.58 -20.61
N GLY A 146 3.47 1.97 -20.40
CA GLY A 146 3.85 3.31 -19.92
C GLY A 146 3.55 3.58 -18.45
N LEU A 147 3.10 2.57 -17.68
CA LEU A 147 2.66 2.73 -16.28
C LEU A 147 3.71 2.27 -15.25
N ALA A 148 4.88 1.81 -15.67
CA ALA A 148 5.88 1.19 -14.79
C ALA A 148 6.20 2.02 -13.53
N GLN A 149 6.28 3.35 -13.66
CA GLN A 149 6.57 4.25 -12.55
C GLN A 149 5.53 4.22 -11.42
N LEU A 150 4.25 3.92 -11.71
CA LEU A 150 3.22 3.76 -10.67
C LEU A 150 3.47 2.52 -9.78
N PHE A 151 4.28 1.59 -10.28
CA PHE A 151 4.65 0.35 -9.60
C PHE A 151 6.06 0.39 -9.03
N TYR A 152 6.76 1.54 -9.11
CA TYR A 152 8.05 1.68 -8.46
C TYR A 152 7.90 1.68 -6.94
N ARG A 153 8.83 1.03 -6.27
CA ARG A 153 8.85 0.82 -4.84
C ARG A 153 10.26 1.04 -4.31
N PRO A 154 10.39 1.39 -3.03
CA PRO A 154 11.68 1.43 -2.38
C PRO A 154 12.14 0.00 -2.07
N SER A 155 13.42 -0.30 -2.32
CA SER A 155 13.98 -1.61 -1.98
C SER A 155 13.94 -1.86 -0.47
N LEU A 156 13.82 -3.13 -0.09
CA LEU A 156 13.82 -3.56 1.30
C LEU A 156 15.17 -4.15 1.69
N ASP A 157 15.56 -3.96 2.94
CA ASP A 157 16.66 -4.67 3.57
C ASP A 157 16.10 -5.45 4.76
N LEU A 158 15.65 -6.68 4.49
CA LEU A 158 14.99 -7.54 5.49
C LEU A 158 15.97 -7.99 6.58
N LYS A 159 17.28 -8.05 6.26
CA LYS A 159 18.33 -8.39 7.22
C LYS A 159 18.56 -7.25 8.20
N ALA A 160 18.65 -6.01 7.72
CA ALA A 160 18.75 -4.84 8.59
C ALA A 160 17.47 -4.63 9.41
N ALA A 161 16.29 -4.87 8.81
CA ALA A 161 14.99 -4.72 9.45
C ALA A 161 14.82 -5.62 10.70
N PHE A 162 15.44 -6.79 10.73
CA PHE A 162 15.39 -7.73 11.86
C PHE A 162 15.69 -7.05 13.20
N ARG A 163 16.71 -6.19 13.25
CA ARG A 163 17.14 -5.48 14.48
C ARG A 163 16.16 -4.43 14.97
N HIS A 164 15.14 -4.12 14.17
CA HIS A 164 14.15 -3.09 14.48
C HIS A 164 12.74 -3.66 14.69
N ILE A 165 12.58 -4.98 14.65
CA ILE A 165 11.32 -5.63 15.02
C ILE A 165 11.08 -5.38 16.52
N PRO A 166 9.88 -4.92 16.92
CA PRO A 166 9.56 -4.73 18.33
C PRO A 166 9.72 -6.05 19.12
N PRO A 167 10.51 -6.07 20.22
CA PRO A 167 10.80 -7.31 20.95
C PRO A 167 9.55 -8.03 21.46
N HIS A 168 8.52 -7.29 21.87
CA HIS A 168 7.26 -7.87 22.35
C HIS A 168 6.49 -8.60 21.25
N LEU A 169 6.51 -8.10 20.00
CA LEU A 169 5.89 -8.78 18.86
C LEU A 169 6.68 -10.02 18.44
N TRP A 170 8.01 -9.91 18.44
CA TRP A 170 8.88 -11.07 18.19
C TRP A 170 8.63 -12.17 19.22
N HIS A 171 8.63 -11.81 20.50
CA HIS A 171 8.36 -12.75 21.59
C HIS A 171 6.96 -13.37 21.50
N MET A 172 5.93 -12.60 21.14
CA MET A 172 4.56 -13.10 20.94
C MET A 172 4.50 -14.25 19.93
N VAL A 173 5.29 -14.18 18.86
CA VAL A 173 5.34 -15.20 17.81
C VAL A 173 6.30 -16.34 18.18
N GLU A 174 7.44 -16.01 18.79
CA GLU A 174 8.44 -17.01 19.17
C GLU A 174 7.96 -17.96 20.27
N SER A 175 7.17 -17.44 21.22
CA SER A 175 6.63 -18.20 22.35
C SER A 175 5.48 -19.13 21.98
N THR A 176 5.07 -19.20 20.72
CA THR A 176 4.07 -20.16 20.26
C THR A 176 4.62 -21.58 20.36
N LEU A 177 3.95 -22.44 21.15
CA LEU A 177 4.40 -23.81 21.47
C LEU A 177 3.76 -24.86 20.55
N PRO A 178 4.40 -26.04 20.38
CA PRO A 178 3.76 -27.19 19.74
C PRO A 178 2.44 -27.54 20.44
N GLY A 179 1.33 -27.49 19.69
CA GLY A 179 -0.04 -27.68 20.21
C GLY A 179 -0.92 -26.45 20.10
N ASP A 180 -0.33 -25.26 19.90
CA ASP A 180 -1.06 -24.05 19.48
C ASP A 180 -1.36 -24.14 17.97
N GLU A 181 -2.57 -23.75 17.54
CA GLU A 181 -2.94 -23.75 16.13
C GLU A 181 -2.07 -22.80 15.28
N ASP A 182 -1.55 -21.74 15.90
CA ASP A 182 -0.67 -20.78 15.26
C ASP A 182 0.77 -21.29 15.10
N PHE A 183 1.14 -22.42 15.72
CA PHE A 183 2.49 -22.96 15.64
C PHE A 183 2.92 -23.24 14.19
N LEU A 184 2.00 -23.75 13.37
CA LEU A 184 2.23 -24.05 11.96
C LEU A 184 2.48 -22.79 11.12
N TYR A 185 2.02 -21.62 11.58
CA TYR A 185 2.14 -20.36 10.85
C TYR A 185 3.25 -19.46 11.40
N LYS A 186 4.08 -19.98 12.32
CA LYS A 186 5.16 -19.23 12.95
C LYS A 186 6.08 -18.56 11.94
N ALA A 187 6.53 -19.30 10.91
CA ALA A 187 7.37 -18.74 9.85
C ALA A 187 6.70 -17.57 9.10
N THR A 188 5.41 -17.71 8.77
CA THR A 188 4.63 -16.66 8.11
C THR A 188 4.51 -15.40 8.98
N TYR A 189 4.25 -15.56 10.29
CA TYR A 189 4.22 -14.43 11.22
C TYR A 189 5.58 -13.72 11.33
N LEU A 190 6.67 -14.47 11.48
CA LEU A 190 8.02 -13.90 11.54
C LEU A 190 8.36 -13.14 10.27
N ARG A 191 8.03 -13.68 9.09
CA ARG A 191 8.23 -12.98 7.81
C ARG A 191 7.44 -11.68 7.73
N CYS A 192 6.19 -11.67 8.19
CA CYS A 192 5.39 -10.45 8.30
C CYS A 192 6.04 -9.41 9.24
N LEU A 193 6.59 -9.86 10.37
CA LEU A 193 7.35 -8.99 11.29
C LEU A 193 8.61 -8.41 10.64
N HIS A 194 9.31 -9.14 9.76
CA HIS A 194 10.42 -8.57 9.01
C HIS A 194 9.97 -7.40 8.12
N TYR A 195 8.86 -7.55 7.38
CA TYR A 195 8.33 -6.46 6.57
C TYR A 195 7.90 -5.26 7.43
N LEU A 196 7.21 -5.52 8.55
CA LEU A 196 6.86 -4.47 9.52
C LEU A 196 8.13 -3.78 10.06
N GLY A 197 9.16 -4.56 10.39
CA GLY A 197 10.46 -4.08 10.84
C GLY A 197 11.13 -3.12 9.85
N THR A 198 10.85 -3.21 8.55
CA THR A 198 11.37 -2.23 7.57
C THR A 198 10.80 -0.82 7.79
N LEU A 199 9.58 -0.69 8.32
CA LEU A 199 8.97 0.59 8.67
C LEU A 199 9.61 1.17 9.93
N TYR A 200 9.83 0.35 10.96
CA TYR A 200 10.56 0.73 12.16
C TYR A 200 12.01 1.15 11.85
N HIS A 201 12.69 0.38 11.00
CA HIS A 201 14.05 0.68 10.55
C HIS A 201 14.12 2.03 9.82
N ASN A 202 13.20 2.28 8.88
CA ASN A 202 13.14 3.54 8.16
C ASN A 202 12.86 4.71 9.11
N LEU A 203 11.81 4.60 9.93
CA LEU A 203 11.44 5.65 10.87
C LEU A 203 12.60 6.00 11.81
N ARG A 204 13.29 5.00 12.38
CA ARG A 204 14.38 5.24 13.32
C ARG A 204 15.62 5.87 12.67
N LEU A 205 15.99 5.47 11.45
CA LEU A 205 17.26 5.90 10.81
C LEU A 205 17.11 7.08 9.84
N ARG A 206 15.97 7.20 9.17
CA ARG A 206 15.71 8.19 8.12
C ARG A 206 14.62 9.19 8.50
N GLY A 207 13.69 8.80 9.38
CA GLY A 207 12.61 9.67 9.83
C GLY A 207 11.47 9.73 8.82
N PHE A 208 10.85 10.91 8.70
CA PHE A 208 9.73 11.15 7.79
C PHE A 208 10.21 11.46 6.36
N GLY A 209 9.35 11.22 5.37
CA GLY A 209 9.59 11.58 3.97
C GLY A 209 8.80 10.73 2.97
N ALA A 210 8.88 11.08 1.69
CA ALA A 210 8.18 10.44 0.59
C ALA A 210 8.45 8.93 0.50
N VAL A 211 9.70 8.50 0.70
CA VAL A 211 10.05 7.09 0.70
C VAL A 211 9.43 6.35 1.88
N MET A 212 9.37 6.96 3.07
CA MET A 212 8.67 6.37 4.22
C MET A 212 7.18 6.22 3.92
N ASN A 213 6.55 7.28 3.41
CA ASN A 213 5.14 7.23 3.01
C ASN A 213 4.87 6.12 2.00
N LEU A 214 5.73 5.99 0.97
CA LEU A 214 5.57 4.93 -0.03
C LEU A 214 5.76 3.54 0.55
N ARG A 215 6.69 3.33 1.51
CA ARG A 215 6.84 2.05 2.23
C ARG A 215 5.58 1.69 2.98
N ILE A 216 4.98 2.66 3.68
CA ILE A 216 3.73 2.45 4.41
C ILE A 216 2.60 2.10 3.44
N ILE A 217 2.36 2.94 2.42
CA ILE A 217 1.30 2.78 1.42
C ILE A 217 1.35 1.39 0.76
N THR A 218 2.55 0.89 0.49
CA THR A 218 2.75 -0.31 -0.32
C THR A 218 3.06 -1.56 0.50
N TRP A 219 2.97 -1.50 1.83
CA TRP A 219 3.34 -2.61 2.72
C TRP A 219 2.58 -3.91 2.40
N PHE A 220 1.29 -3.83 2.10
CA PHE A 220 0.47 -4.99 1.75
C PHE A 220 0.93 -5.73 0.49
N THR A 221 1.69 -5.08 -0.41
CA THR A 221 2.13 -5.72 -1.65
C THR A 221 3.22 -6.76 -1.44
N TYR A 222 3.88 -6.76 -0.27
CA TYR A 222 4.94 -7.71 0.08
C TYR A 222 4.47 -8.92 0.88
N LEU A 223 3.24 -8.89 1.40
CA LEU A 223 2.78 -9.92 2.31
C LEU A 223 2.55 -11.26 1.61
N PRO A 224 3.02 -12.37 2.20
CA PRO A 224 2.85 -13.69 1.61
C PRO A 224 1.38 -14.12 1.70
N ALA A 225 0.94 -14.97 0.77
CA ALA A 225 -0.46 -15.41 0.69
C ALA A 225 -1.00 -16.05 2.00
N PRO A 226 -0.23 -16.90 2.71
CA PRO A 226 -0.66 -17.43 4.01
C PRO A 226 -0.97 -16.34 5.03
N MET A 227 -0.22 -15.23 5.08
CA MET A 227 -0.49 -14.12 5.98
C MET A 227 -1.84 -13.46 5.67
N ILE A 228 -2.17 -13.32 4.38
CA ILE A 228 -3.47 -12.80 3.96
C ILE A 228 -4.60 -13.71 4.42
N ASP A 229 -4.42 -15.03 4.35
CA ASP A 229 -5.42 -15.98 4.84
C ASP A 229 -5.59 -15.94 6.36
N LEU A 230 -4.51 -15.71 7.12
CA LEU A 230 -4.59 -15.50 8.57
C LEU A 230 -5.39 -14.24 8.91
N PHE A 231 -5.20 -13.14 8.17
CA PHE A 231 -6.04 -11.95 8.31
C PHE A 231 -7.51 -12.23 8.00
N ARG A 232 -7.80 -12.97 6.92
CA ARG A 232 -9.17 -13.34 6.54
C ARG A 232 -9.86 -14.22 7.59
N LYS A 233 -9.10 -15.15 8.16
CA LYS A 233 -9.52 -16.01 9.28
C LYS A 233 -9.58 -15.27 10.62
N ARG A 234 -9.16 -13.99 10.66
CA ARG A 234 -9.13 -13.13 11.85
C ARG A 234 -8.29 -13.72 12.97
N GLN A 235 -7.20 -14.40 12.61
CA GLN A 235 -6.27 -14.95 13.59
C GLN A 235 -5.68 -13.82 14.44
N GLU A 236 -5.79 -13.93 15.76
CA GLU A 236 -5.62 -12.80 16.67
C GLU A 236 -4.18 -12.27 16.64
N ARG A 237 -3.18 -13.17 16.60
CA ARG A 237 -1.76 -12.81 16.41
C ARG A 237 -1.54 -12.02 15.12
N ALA A 238 -2.24 -12.40 14.03
CA ALA A 238 -2.19 -11.67 12.77
C ALA A 238 -2.74 -10.26 12.95
N LEU A 239 -3.91 -10.13 13.59
CA LEU A 239 -4.57 -8.85 13.81
C LEU A 239 -3.77 -7.92 14.73
N VAL A 240 -3.03 -8.45 15.70
CA VAL A 240 -2.07 -7.67 16.49
C VAL A 240 -1.01 -7.03 15.59
N ILE A 241 -0.36 -7.82 14.72
CA ILE A 241 0.65 -7.30 13.78
C ILE A 241 0.04 -6.23 12.86
N LEU A 242 -1.19 -6.47 12.38
CA LEU A 242 -1.91 -5.52 11.56
C LEU A 242 -2.24 -4.22 12.31
N ALA A 243 -2.59 -4.29 13.59
CA ALA A 243 -2.85 -3.12 14.42
C ALA A 243 -1.58 -2.25 14.55
N HIS A 244 -0.41 -2.86 14.76
CA HIS A 244 0.87 -2.15 14.77
C HIS A 244 1.18 -1.48 13.43
N TYR A 245 0.90 -2.14 12.31
CA TYR A 245 0.99 -1.51 10.99
C TYR A 245 0.03 -0.31 10.84
N CYS A 246 -1.20 -0.40 11.37
CA CYS A 246 -2.19 0.67 11.27
C CYS A 246 -1.77 1.96 12.00
N VAL A 247 -0.86 1.87 12.98
CA VAL A 247 -0.24 3.07 13.58
C VAL A 247 0.61 3.82 12.55
N PHE A 248 1.34 3.12 11.69
CA PHE A 248 2.10 3.75 10.60
C PHE A 248 1.18 4.39 9.56
N LEU A 249 0.00 3.82 9.29
CA LEU A 249 -0.98 4.45 8.38
C LEU A 249 -1.39 5.85 8.86
N LYS A 250 -1.42 6.11 10.17
CA LYS A 250 -1.68 7.45 10.72
C LYS A 250 -0.57 8.47 10.39
N LEU A 251 0.65 8.01 10.12
CA LEU A 251 1.76 8.88 9.75
C LEU A 251 1.65 9.40 8.31
N VAL A 252 0.81 8.79 7.46
CA VAL A 252 0.66 9.20 6.05
C VAL A 252 -0.42 10.27 5.92
N ARG A 253 -0.03 11.54 6.04
CA ARG A 253 -0.98 12.68 6.05
C ARG A 253 -1.14 13.39 4.72
N ASN A 254 -0.17 13.25 3.81
CA ASN A 254 -0.15 13.95 2.52
C ASN A 254 -0.91 13.22 1.41
N VAL A 255 -1.47 12.03 1.69
CA VAL A 255 -2.27 11.26 0.73
C VAL A 255 -3.73 11.30 1.16
N TRP A 256 -4.54 12.08 0.43
CA TRP A 256 -5.92 12.39 0.82
C TRP A 256 -6.78 11.13 1.06
N TRP A 257 -6.67 10.14 0.18
CA TRP A 257 -7.46 8.91 0.25
C TRP A 257 -6.97 7.95 1.35
N LEU A 258 -5.90 8.27 2.09
CA LEU A 258 -5.49 7.53 3.31
C LEU A 258 -5.97 8.17 4.61
N ARG A 259 -6.48 9.40 4.58
CA ARG A 259 -6.95 10.12 5.77
C ARG A 259 -7.99 9.29 6.54
N GLY A 260 -7.76 9.04 7.83
CA GLY A 260 -8.68 8.30 8.69
C GLY A 260 -8.67 6.77 8.51
N VAL A 261 -7.90 6.23 7.56
CA VAL A 261 -7.77 4.77 7.38
C VAL A 261 -7.11 4.13 8.60
N GLY A 262 -6.01 4.71 9.08
CA GLY A 262 -5.33 4.25 10.29
C GLY A 262 -6.23 4.32 11.52
N ASP A 263 -6.94 5.43 11.71
CA ASP A 263 -7.86 5.64 12.85
C ASP A 263 -9.01 4.64 12.89
N ARG A 264 -9.72 4.47 11.76
CA ARG A 264 -10.81 3.51 11.68
C ARG A 264 -10.30 2.09 11.89
N SER A 265 -9.19 1.73 11.25
CA SER A 265 -8.63 0.39 11.36
C SER A 265 -8.16 0.05 12.77
N LEU A 266 -7.49 0.99 13.46
CA LEU A 266 -7.07 0.80 14.85
C LEU A 266 -8.28 0.65 15.78
N ARG A 267 -9.34 1.43 15.60
CA ARG A 267 -10.55 1.33 16.41
C ARG A 267 -11.20 -0.04 16.26
N ASP A 268 -11.36 -0.49 15.02
CA ASP A 268 -11.98 -1.78 14.72
C ASP A 268 -11.12 -2.94 15.24
N LEU A 269 -9.79 -2.90 15.04
CA LEU A 269 -8.87 -3.96 15.47
C LEU A 269 -8.73 -4.04 17.00
N CYS A 270 -8.50 -2.90 17.67
CA CYS A 270 -8.40 -2.87 19.13
C CYS A 270 -9.73 -3.16 19.82
N GLY A 271 -10.87 -2.88 19.17
CA GLY A 271 -12.19 -3.25 19.67
C GLY A 271 -12.54 -4.73 19.46
N TYR A 272 -11.93 -5.38 18.46
CA TYR A 272 -12.12 -6.81 18.19
C TYR A 272 -11.25 -7.72 19.06
N LEU A 273 -10.00 -7.31 19.31
CA LEU A 273 -9.05 -8.09 20.10
C LEU A 273 -9.44 -8.14 21.57
N GLY A 274 -9.47 -9.34 22.15
CA GLY A 274 -9.88 -9.58 23.54
C GLY A 274 -8.86 -9.11 24.59
N PRO A 275 -9.22 -9.17 25.89
CA PRO A 275 -8.39 -8.71 26.99
C PRO A 275 -6.98 -9.32 27.05
N GLU A 276 -6.83 -10.55 26.60
CA GLU A 276 -5.56 -11.29 26.52
C GLU A 276 -4.53 -10.62 25.60
N TRP A 277 -4.98 -9.84 24.61
CA TRP A 277 -4.11 -9.13 23.67
C TRP A 277 -3.79 -7.69 24.08
N HIS A 278 -4.42 -7.15 25.13
CA HIS A 278 -4.25 -5.75 25.55
C HIS A 278 -2.78 -5.34 25.73
N GLY A 279 -1.95 -6.22 26.30
CA GLY A 279 -0.52 -5.97 26.44
C GLY A 279 0.21 -5.87 25.08
N ALA A 280 -0.18 -6.68 24.11
CA ALA A 280 0.42 -6.69 22.77
C ALA A 280 -0.06 -5.51 21.90
N VAL A 281 -1.25 -4.96 22.18
CA VAL A 281 -1.81 -3.81 21.44
C VAL A 281 -1.81 -2.49 22.23
N GLU A 282 -1.03 -2.39 23.30
CA GLU A 282 -0.94 -1.17 24.10
C GLU A 282 -0.51 0.05 23.26
N ILE A 283 0.49 -0.12 22.39
CA ILE A 283 0.97 0.93 21.46
C ILE A 283 -0.13 1.31 20.45
N PRO A 284 -0.72 0.36 19.68
CA PRO A 284 -1.89 0.63 18.83
C PRO A 284 -3.04 1.34 19.54
N PHE A 285 -3.35 0.93 20.77
CA PHE A 285 -4.42 1.53 21.56
C PHE A 285 -4.11 2.98 21.93
N LYS A 286 -2.89 3.26 22.44
CA LYS A 286 -2.45 4.64 22.74
C LYS A 286 -2.44 5.53 21.51
N ALA A 287 -2.12 4.97 20.34
CA ALA A 287 -2.11 5.71 19.07
C ALA A 287 -3.50 6.21 18.64
N LEU A 288 -4.59 5.67 19.18
CA LEU A 288 -5.95 6.19 18.95
C LEU A 288 -6.14 7.61 19.50
N PHE A 289 -5.35 8.02 20.49
CA PHE A 289 -5.53 9.26 21.22
C PHE A 289 -4.55 10.36 20.78
N THR A 290 -3.80 10.15 19.70
CA THR A 290 -2.88 11.15 19.16
C THR A 290 -2.81 11.11 17.65
N ASP A 291 -2.86 12.30 17.05
CA ASP A 291 -2.68 12.51 15.60
C ASP A 291 -1.39 13.27 15.29
N ASP A 292 -0.61 13.63 16.31
CA ASP A 292 0.67 14.30 16.15
C ASP A 292 1.73 13.29 15.65
N PRO A 293 2.32 13.48 14.45
CA PRO A 293 3.26 12.51 13.88
C PRO A 293 4.49 12.26 14.75
N LEU A 294 5.00 13.29 15.42
CA LEU A 294 6.17 13.15 16.28
C LEU A 294 5.84 12.33 17.54
N THR A 295 4.69 12.59 18.15
CA THR A 295 4.17 11.82 19.29
C THR A 295 3.91 10.37 18.89
N LEU A 296 3.28 10.14 17.72
CA LEU A 296 3.10 8.79 17.17
C LEU A 296 4.44 8.07 16.94
N ALA A 297 5.42 8.74 16.36
CA ALA A 297 6.73 8.14 16.11
C ALA A 297 7.45 7.78 17.42
N ARG A 298 7.43 8.67 18.42
CA ARG A 298 7.98 8.40 19.77
C ARG A 298 7.29 7.22 20.44
N LEU A 299 5.96 7.13 20.30
CA LEU A 299 5.15 6.04 20.83
C LEU A 299 5.49 4.70 20.15
N VAL A 300 5.52 4.67 18.81
CA VAL A 300 5.86 3.48 18.02
C VAL A 300 7.27 3.00 18.32
N LEU A 301 8.25 3.91 18.36
CA LEU A 301 9.64 3.56 18.64
C LEU A 301 9.89 3.22 20.12
N ASN A 302 8.93 3.52 21.00
CA ASN A 302 9.07 3.50 22.45
C ASN A 302 10.28 4.33 22.93
N GLU A 303 10.48 5.50 22.31
CA GLU A 303 11.60 6.40 22.56
C GLU A 303 11.06 7.83 22.79
N PRO A 304 10.77 8.23 24.04
CA PRO A 304 10.13 9.52 24.34
C PRO A 304 10.94 10.75 23.89
N LEU A 305 12.27 10.60 23.84
CA LEU A 305 13.21 11.65 23.42
C LEU A 305 13.57 11.57 21.94
N TRP A 306 12.99 10.62 21.18
CA TRP A 306 13.28 10.52 19.76
C TRP A 306 12.91 11.82 19.05
N THR A 307 13.82 12.26 18.20
CA THR A 307 13.63 13.38 17.29
C THR A 307 13.87 12.88 15.88
N SER A 308 13.06 13.38 14.96
CA SER A 308 13.24 13.01 13.57
C SER A 308 14.41 13.76 12.96
N ARG A 309 15.21 13.06 12.14
CA ARG A 309 16.24 13.70 11.31
C ARG A 309 15.63 14.69 10.30
N ARG A 310 14.40 14.41 9.85
CA ARG A 310 13.56 15.31 9.04
C ARG A 310 12.21 15.50 9.69
N SER A 311 11.76 16.72 9.87
CA SER A 311 10.40 16.98 10.33
C SER A 311 9.38 16.46 9.32
N HIS A 312 8.18 16.12 9.80
CA HIS A 312 7.05 15.81 8.92
C HIS A 312 6.66 17.02 8.05
N ASN A 313 7.02 18.25 8.46
CA ASN A 313 6.69 19.49 7.75
C ASN A 313 7.86 20.05 6.92
N ASP A 314 8.97 19.32 6.81
CA ASP A 314 10.10 19.80 6.02
C ASP A 314 9.70 19.93 4.54
N GLU A 315 10.19 20.99 3.90
CA GLU A 315 10.02 21.18 2.47
C GLU A 315 10.82 20.13 1.67
N TRP A 316 10.39 19.90 0.42
CA TRP A 316 11.09 19.02 -0.49
C TRP A 316 12.54 19.47 -0.69
N ASP A 317 13.50 18.58 -0.43
CA ASP A 317 14.93 18.88 -0.49
C ASP A 317 15.69 17.94 -1.44
N GLU A 318 16.98 18.23 -1.66
CA GLU A 318 17.83 17.41 -2.52
C GLU A 318 18.02 15.97 -2.02
N TYR A 319 17.90 15.73 -0.71
CA TYR A 319 18.04 14.40 -0.16
C TYR A 319 16.83 13.55 -0.53
N GLU A 320 15.62 14.09 -0.42
CA GLU A 320 14.38 13.44 -0.80
C GLU A 320 14.28 13.22 -2.32
N GLU A 321 14.75 14.20 -3.10
CA GLU A 321 14.93 14.07 -4.54
C GLU A 321 15.85 12.88 -4.88
N ARG A 322 17.01 12.76 -4.21
CA ARG A 322 17.93 11.63 -4.39
C ARG A 322 17.32 10.30 -3.96
N GLU A 323 16.61 10.25 -2.85
CA GLU A 323 15.96 9.03 -2.36
C GLU A 323 14.86 8.55 -3.32
N THR A 324 14.03 9.46 -3.83
CA THR A 324 12.93 9.09 -4.72
C THR A 324 13.39 8.72 -6.13
N ARG A 325 14.52 9.25 -6.60
CA ARG A 325 15.19 8.78 -7.83
C ARG A 325 15.69 7.33 -7.75
N GLN A 326 15.86 6.79 -6.54
CA GLN A 326 16.26 5.40 -6.35
C GLN A 326 15.07 4.44 -6.41
N LEU A 327 13.82 4.90 -6.54
CA LEU A 327 12.67 4.00 -6.66
C LEU A 327 12.75 3.19 -7.96
N SER A 328 12.43 1.90 -7.89
CA SER A 328 12.49 0.98 -9.03
C SER A 328 11.44 -0.10 -8.91
N LEU A 329 11.34 -0.99 -9.90
CA LEU A 329 10.62 -2.25 -9.69
C LEU A 329 11.38 -3.12 -8.68
N VAL A 330 10.63 -3.86 -7.88
CA VAL A 330 11.16 -4.81 -6.88
C VAL A 330 10.38 -6.13 -6.94
N ASP A 331 11.01 -7.20 -6.46
CA ASP A 331 10.37 -8.49 -6.23
C ASP A 331 9.64 -8.54 -4.87
N ASP A 332 9.03 -9.68 -4.53
CA ASP A 332 8.25 -9.82 -3.28
C ASP A 332 9.13 -9.77 -2.01
N GLU A 333 10.45 -9.87 -2.14
CA GLU A 333 11.41 -9.65 -1.05
C GLU A 333 11.95 -8.22 -1.01
N GLY A 334 11.47 -7.35 -1.91
CA GLY A 334 11.90 -5.97 -2.02
C GLY A 334 13.26 -5.80 -2.68
N ARG A 335 13.75 -6.81 -3.40
CA ARG A 335 15.01 -6.76 -4.14
C ARG A 335 14.78 -6.12 -5.50
N ARG A 336 15.71 -5.28 -5.95
CA ARG A 336 15.54 -4.54 -7.20
C ARG A 336 15.57 -5.48 -8.40
N VAL A 337 14.66 -5.22 -9.34
CA VAL A 337 14.59 -5.95 -10.60
C VAL A 337 14.66 -4.99 -11.78
N ARG A 338 15.20 -5.48 -12.89
CA ARG A 338 15.26 -4.77 -14.16
C ARG A 338 14.72 -5.62 -15.30
N TYR A 339 14.28 -4.95 -16.36
CA TYR A 339 13.88 -5.60 -17.60
C TYR A 339 15.11 -5.89 -18.46
N GLU A 340 15.23 -7.13 -18.95
CA GLU A 340 16.29 -7.53 -19.86
C GLU A 340 15.72 -7.73 -21.28
N GLY A 341 15.92 -6.72 -22.13
CA GLY A 341 15.24 -6.58 -23.42
C GLY A 341 15.57 -7.67 -24.45
N ASN A 342 16.70 -8.36 -24.33
CA ASN A 342 17.08 -9.44 -25.25
C ASN A 342 16.32 -10.75 -24.99
N ILE A 343 15.77 -10.93 -23.78
CA ILE A 343 15.16 -12.19 -23.32
C ILE A 343 13.67 -11.99 -22.98
N GLY A 344 13.22 -10.74 -22.80
CA GLY A 344 11.83 -10.43 -22.49
C GLY A 344 11.42 -10.85 -21.08
N ILE A 345 12.37 -10.86 -20.14
CA ILE A 345 12.15 -11.29 -18.75
C ILE A 345 12.61 -10.22 -17.76
N MET A 346 12.07 -10.31 -16.54
CA MET A 346 12.51 -9.52 -15.39
C MET A 346 13.59 -10.29 -14.63
N VAL A 347 14.72 -9.64 -14.35
CA VAL A 347 15.87 -10.24 -13.64
C VAL A 347 16.27 -9.39 -12.43
N LEU A 348 16.93 -10.00 -11.45
CA LEU A 348 17.48 -9.26 -10.30
C LEU A 348 18.60 -8.32 -10.77
N GLU A 349 18.63 -7.10 -10.24
CA GLU A 349 19.73 -6.15 -10.55
C GLU A 349 21.06 -6.58 -9.92
N LYS A 350 20.99 -7.24 -8.77
CA LYS A 350 22.14 -7.72 -7.99
C LYS A 350 21.84 -9.12 -7.43
N PRO A 351 21.91 -10.17 -8.26
CA PRO A 351 21.74 -11.54 -7.78
C PRO A 351 22.95 -11.97 -6.93
N SER A 352 22.70 -12.79 -5.92
CA SER A 352 23.71 -13.43 -5.09
C SER A 352 24.41 -14.57 -5.83
N GLU A 353 23.71 -15.21 -6.76
CA GLU A 353 24.21 -16.32 -7.59
C GLU A 353 23.82 -16.12 -9.07
N PRO A 354 24.60 -16.61 -10.06
CA PRO A 354 24.41 -16.31 -11.48
C PRO A 354 23.04 -16.63 -12.09
N ASN A 355 22.25 -17.50 -11.47
CA ASN A 355 20.93 -17.93 -11.95
C ASN A 355 19.79 -17.60 -10.98
N GLU A 356 20.06 -16.79 -9.95
CA GLU A 356 19.05 -16.41 -8.97
C GLU A 356 17.92 -15.62 -9.65
N GLN A 357 16.69 -16.12 -9.51
CA GLN A 357 15.51 -15.51 -10.11
C GLN A 357 14.78 -14.60 -9.11
N PRO A 358 14.09 -13.54 -9.58
CA PRO A 358 13.22 -12.76 -8.72
C PRO A 358 12.09 -13.61 -8.14
N ILE A 359 11.74 -13.34 -6.89
CA ILE A 359 10.67 -14.06 -6.20
C ILE A 359 9.35 -13.34 -6.43
N TRP A 360 8.36 -14.06 -6.96
CA TRP A 360 7.02 -13.54 -7.22
C TRP A 360 5.97 -14.44 -6.62
N ASN A 361 5.01 -13.85 -5.94
CA ASN A 361 3.89 -14.54 -5.31
C ASN A 361 4.37 -15.76 -4.52
N ALA A 362 5.37 -15.60 -3.64
CA ALA A 362 5.90 -16.70 -2.85
C ALA A 362 4.74 -17.40 -2.12
N MET A 363 4.27 -18.51 -2.69
CA MET A 363 3.56 -19.52 -1.95
C MET A 363 4.65 -20.14 -1.11
N GLU A 364 4.63 -19.88 0.20
CA GLU A 364 5.45 -20.68 1.11
C GLU A 364 4.98 -22.12 0.90
N ASN A 365 5.80 -22.92 0.21
CA ASN A 365 5.65 -24.35 0.20
C ASN A 365 5.71 -24.77 1.68
N PRO A 366 4.72 -25.49 2.20
CA PRO A 366 4.84 -26.13 3.49
C PRO A 366 5.78 -27.31 3.30
N GLU A 367 7.09 -27.08 3.42
CA GLU A 367 8.05 -28.15 3.72
C GLU A 367 8.30 -28.22 5.23
#